data_AF-A0A495U042-F1
#
_entry.id   AF-A0A495U042-F1
#
_cell.length_a   1.000
_cell.length_b   1.000
_cell.length_c   1.000
_cell.angle_alpha   90.00
_cell.angle_beta   90.00
_cell.angle_gamma   90.00
#
_symmetry.space_group_name_H-M   'P 1'
#
loop_
_entity.id
_entity.type
_entity.pdbx_description
1 polymer ?
#
loop_
_entity_poly.entity_id
_entity_poly.type
_entity_poly.pdbx_seq_one_letter_code
_entity_poly.pdbx_strand_id
1 'polypeptide(L)'
;MNLEGQTYDSLKANFAWRIAPRYNIGVDVCDKWADGSGRLALIVEDADGHATRYTFDELKTLSDRFANALQASGAQRGDRVGIFLSQSIETAIAHLAAYKAGMVAVPLFALFGVDAIEHRLGDSGAVALITDHAGVQKVDEIRAALPELRNVFSVDIEQDRANPSAPVRAFWQALTHASADFTPVDTGADDPAVIIYTSGTTGKPKGALHGHRVLLGHLPGVEMSQQGFPAHATLMWTPADWAWIGGLFDVLLPSWHHGVAVLARRFAKFDGKAAFDLMARHAVSHTFLPPTALKMMRGVAHPERWHLALRSVASGGESLGEELIGWGRAALGVTINEFYGQTECNVVVSSCAALFEPRFGAIGRAVPGHHVAIVDANGDELPPGAIGDIAVAAPDPVMFLGYWRNEAATHEKFRGRFLLTGDLGTRDEDGFIRFVGRGDDVITSRRPRHARRGWLHPFRGPWRRRDYERRLPDRPGVDRRFAAASSCGVDGGRDRRTGSRAYRDRDGVRGAEAGFRRRCSARARDSAARQDAPRRA
;
A
#
# COMPACT_ATOMS: atom_id res chain seq x y z
N MET A 1 -19.11 -10.80 -6.47
CA MET A 1 -19.27 -12.14 -7.08
C MET A 1 -20.17 -12.95 -6.16
N ASN A 2 -21.32 -13.48 -6.61
CA ASN A 2 -22.09 -14.39 -5.76
C ASN A 2 -21.52 -15.82 -5.88
N LEU A 3 -21.19 -16.44 -4.74
CA LEU A 3 -20.67 -17.82 -4.68
C LEU A 3 -21.74 -18.85 -4.28
N GLU A 4 -22.93 -18.42 -3.85
CA GLU A 4 -23.96 -19.32 -3.34
C GLU A 4 -24.43 -20.31 -4.43
N GLY A 5 -24.28 -21.61 -4.15
CA GLY A 5 -24.60 -22.70 -5.08
C GLY A 5 -23.68 -22.80 -6.31
N GLN A 6 -22.58 -22.03 -6.37
CA GLN A 6 -21.65 -22.02 -7.49
C GLN A 6 -20.39 -22.86 -7.21
N THR A 7 -19.78 -23.39 -8.26
CA THR A 7 -18.40 -23.88 -8.24
C THR A 7 -17.47 -22.86 -8.90
N TYR A 8 -16.16 -22.96 -8.68
CA TYR A 8 -15.21 -22.14 -9.44
C TYR A 8 -15.38 -22.34 -10.96
N ASP A 9 -15.59 -23.58 -11.41
CA ASP A 9 -15.66 -23.89 -12.83
C ASP A 9 -17.00 -23.40 -13.46
N SER A 10 -18.10 -23.34 -12.69
CA SER A 10 -19.34 -22.67 -13.12
C SER A 10 -19.20 -21.14 -13.13
N LEU A 11 -18.50 -20.55 -12.16
CA LEU A 11 -18.18 -19.11 -12.18
C LEU A 11 -17.31 -18.75 -13.39
N LYS A 12 -16.28 -19.54 -13.67
CA LYS A 12 -15.39 -19.35 -14.82
C LYS A 12 -16.13 -19.50 -16.16
N ALA A 13 -17.02 -20.49 -16.29
CA ALA A 13 -17.78 -20.73 -17.52
C ALA A 13 -18.85 -19.66 -17.79
N ASN A 14 -19.47 -19.12 -16.73
CA ASN A 14 -20.52 -18.10 -16.84
C ASN A 14 -20.01 -16.64 -16.76
N PHE A 15 -18.70 -16.43 -16.65
CA PHE A 15 -18.12 -15.10 -16.52
C PHE A 15 -18.20 -14.32 -17.84
N ALA A 16 -18.64 -13.06 -17.77
CA ALA A 16 -18.57 -12.12 -18.88
C ALA A 16 -18.16 -10.72 -18.38
N TRP A 17 -17.15 -10.12 -19.02
CA TRP A 17 -16.69 -8.78 -18.71
C TRP A 17 -17.78 -7.72 -18.97
N ARG A 18 -18.00 -6.83 -18.00
CA ARG A 18 -18.96 -5.71 -18.08
C ARG A 18 -18.25 -4.36 -18.01
N ILE A 19 -17.29 -4.16 -18.92
CA ILE A 19 -16.55 -2.89 -19.03
C ILE A 19 -17.39 -1.90 -19.84
N ALA A 20 -17.85 -0.82 -19.22
CA ALA A 20 -18.55 0.25 -19.92
C ALA A 20 -17.54 1.08 -20.74
N PRO A 21 -17.84 1.43 -22.02
CA PRO A 21 -16.95 2.28 -22.83
C PRO A 21 -16.73 3.68 -22.24
N ARG A 22 -17.70 4.15 -21.45
CA ARG A 22 -17.66 5.38 -20.65
C ARG A 22 -17.64 4.98 -19.17
N TYR A 23 -16.60 5.36 -18.44
CA TYR A 23 -16.39 4.94 -17.06
C TYR A 23 -15.40 5.86 -16.34
N ASN A 24 -15.87 6.50 -15.26
CA ASN A 24 -15.03 7.32 -14.38
C ASN A 24 -14.99 6.68 -12.99
N ILE A 25 -13.78 6.32 -12.51
CA ILE A 25 -13.57 5.72 -11.18
C ILE A 25 -14.17 6.59 -10.07
N GLY A 26 -13.96 7.91 -10.10
CA GLY A 26 -14.41 8.81 -9.03
C GLY A 26 -15.93 8.90 -8.91
N VAL A 27 -16.65 8.74 -10.01
CA VAL A 27 -18.11 8.65 -10.04
C VAL A 27 -18.58 7.29 -9.54
N ASP A 28 -17.97 6.21 -10.04
CA ASP A 28 -18.37 4.84 -9.74
C ASP A 28 -18.11 4.43 -8.29
N VAL A 29 -17.05 4.93 -7.64
CA VAL A 29 -16.76 4.60 -6.24
C VAL A 29 -17.41 5.55 -5.23
N CYS A 30 -17.78 6.77 -5.63
CA CYS A 30 -18.31 7.78 -4.69
C CYS A 30 -19.73 8.23 -5.06
N ASP A 31 -19.90 8.89 -6.19
CA ASP A 31 -21.16 9.56 -6.55
C ASP A 31 -22.31 8.57 -6.78
N LYS A 32 -22.00 7.34 -7.19
CA LYS A 32 -22.93 6.20 -7.28
C LYS A 32 -23.62 5.87 -5.95
N TRP A 33 -23.04 6.28 -4.82
CA TRP A 33 -23.52 6.02 -3.46
C TRP A 33 -23.80 7.28 -2.64
N ALA A 34 -23.57 8.46 -3.20
CA ALA A 34 -23.96 9.76 -2.64
C ALA A 34 -25.44 10.05 -2.99
N ASP A 35 -26.31 9.18 -2.47
CA ASP A 35 -27.75 9.16 -2.73
C ASP A 35 -28.57 9.95 -1.70
N GLY A 36 -27.91 10.69 -0.80
CA GLY A 36 -28.52 11.42 0.31
C GLY A 36 -28.88 10.56 1.53
N SER A 37 -28.56 9.26 1.53
CA SER A 37 -28.87 8.37 2.67
C SER A 37 -27.90 8.52 3.86
N GLY A 38 -26.80 9.27 3.73
CA GLY A 38 -25.76 9.34 4.76
C GLY A 38 -24.99 8.04 4.89
N ARG A 39 -24.84 7.29 3.79
CA ARG A 39 -24.18 5.98 3.77
C ARG A 39 -22.70 6.13 4.14
N LEU A 40 -22.27 5.43 5.19
CA LEU A 40 -20.89 5.44 5.67
C LEU A 40 -19.92 4.91 4.61
N ALA A 41 -18.87 5.67 4.32
CA ALA A 41 -17.84 5.33 3.34
C ALA A 41 -16.47 5.12 3.98
N LEU A 42 -16.12 5.96 4.97
CA LEU A 42 -14.79 5.95 5.59
C LEU A 42 -14.90 6.15 7.11
N ILE A 43 -14.13 5.38 7.85
CA ILE A 43 -13.76 5.64 9.24
C ILE A 43 -12.26 5.96 9.23
N VAL A 44 -11.87 7.12 9.77
CA VAL A 44 -10.45 7.46 9.99
C VAL A 44 -10.19 7.42 11.49
N GLU A 45 -9.31 6.54 11.94
CA GLU A 45 -8.86 6.50 13.33
C GLU A 45 -7.46 7.12 13.46
N ASP A 46 -7.33 8.07 14.40
CA ASP A 46 -6.09 8.82 14.64
C ASP A 46 -5.09 8.08 15.55
N ALA A 47 -4.02 8.75 15.98
CA ALA A 47 -3.00 8.17 16.84
C ALA A 47 -3.55 7.70 18.20
N ASP A 48 -4.41 8.51 18.81
CA ASP A 48 -4.94 8.32 20.18
C ASP A 48 -6.18 7.40 20.22
N GLY A 49 -6.75 7.08 19.06
CA GLY A 49 -7.88 6.17 18.91
C GLY A 49 -9.24 6.88 18.78
N HIS A 50 -9.25 8.19 18.54
CA HIS A 50 -10.45 8.90 18.12
C HIS A 50 -10.79 8.52 16.67
N ALA A 51 -12.07 8.27 16.39
CA ALA A 51 -12.53 7.75 15.11
C ALA A 51 -13.54 8.70 14.45
N THR A 52 -13.10 9.48 13.47
CA THR A 52 -13.96 10.32 12.63
C THR A 52 -14.62 9.46 11.56
N ARG A 53 -15.85 9.80 11.17
CA ARG A 53 -16.65 9.08 10.17
C ARG A 53 -17.03 10.01 9.03
N TYR A 54 -17.00 9.51 7.81
CA TYR A 54 -17.37 10.23 6.60
C TYR A 54 -18.29 9.38 5.72
N THR A 55 -19.34 9.99 5.21
CA THR A 55 -20.33 9.41 4.30
C THR A 55 -19.93 9.60 2.83
N PHE A 56 -20.56 8.85 1.92
CA PHE A 56 -20.38 9.07 0.48
C PHE A 56 -20.87 10.47 0.04
N ASP A 57 -21.90 11.01 0.70
CA ASP A 57 -22.43 12.36 0.45
C ASP A 57 -21.41 13.46 0.81
N GLU A 58 -20.73 13.31 1.95
CA GLU A 58 -19.63 14.19 2.37
C GLU A 58 -18.41 14.03 1.47
N LEU A 59 -18.01 12.79 1.14
CA LEU A 59 -16.89 12.53 0.23
C LEU A 59 -17.14 13.09 -1.17
N LYS A 60 -18.38 13.02 -1.68
CA LYS A 60 -18.76 13.67 -2.94
C LYS A 60 -18.54 15.18 -2.82
N THR A 61 -19.16 15.81 -1.83
CA THR A 61 -19.07 17.26 -1.58
C THR A 61 -17.62 17.76 -1.45
N LEU A 62 -16.76 17.01 -0.74
CA LEU A 62 -15.36 17.37 -0.50
C LEU A 62 -14.47 17.13 -1.74
N SER A 63 -14.73 16.07 -2.51
CA SER A 63 -14.00 15.78 -3.76
C SER A 63 -14.41 16.69 -4.91
N ASP A 64 -15.67 17.12 -4.99
CA ASP A 64 -16.15 18.11 -5.97
C ASP A 64 -15.52 19.49 -5.70
N ARG A 65 -15.49 19.90 -4.43
CA ARG A 65 -14.74 21.09 -3.98
C ARG A 65 -13.27 21.00 -4.34
N PHE A 66 -12.61 19.88 -4.10
CA PHE A 66 -11.19 19.76 -4.41
C PHE A 66 -10.91 19.64 -5.93
N ALA A 67 -11.80 19.06 -6.72
CA ALA A 67 -11.70 19.05 -8.18
C ALA A 67 -11.79 20.47 -8.77
N ASN A 68 -12.75 21.28 -8.28
CA ASN A 68 -12.84 22.71 -8.58
C ASN A 68 -11.56 23.46 -8.15
N ALA A 69 -11.02 23.18 -6.96
CA ALA A 69 -9.79 23.82 -6.47
C ALA A 69 -8.56 23.48 -7.35
N LEU A 70 -8.43 22.22 -7.80
CA LEU A 70 -7.37 21.78 -8.71
C LEU A 70 -7.49 22.49 -10.07
N GLN A 71 -8.68 22.57 -10.65
CA GLN A 71 -8.92 23.30 -11.91
C GLN A 71 -8.65 24.81 -11.78
N ALA A 72 -9.12 25.44 -10.71
CA ALA A 72 -8.84 26.85 -10.41
C ALA A 72 -7.34 27.13 -10.18
N SER A 73 -6.57 26.11 -9.77
CA SER A 73 -5.11 26.17 -9.65
C SER A 73 -4.37 26.01 -11.00
N GLY A 74 -5.09 25.74 -12.08
CA GLY A 74 -4.58 25.61 -13.46
C GLY A 74 -4.28 24.19 -13.93
N ALA A 75 -4.67 23.15 -13.18
CA ALA A 75 -4.55 21.76 -13.62
C ALA A 75 -5.69 21.38 -14.58
N GLN A 76 -5.41 20.56 -15.59
CA GLN A 76 -6.36 20.20 -16.66
C GLN A 76 -6.55 18.68 -16.80
N ARG A 77 -7.54 18.23 -17.59
CA ARG A 77 -7.74 16.81 -17.91
C ARG A 77 -6.44 16.23 -18.50
N GLY A 78 -6.01 15.07 -17.99
CA GLY A 78 -4.74 14.44 -18.35
C GLY A 78 -3.51 14.98 -17.60
N ASP A 79 -3.62 16.03 -16.78
CA ASP A 79 -2.55 16.44 -15.87
C ASP A 79 -2.32 15.42 -14.76
N ARG A 80 -1.06 15.30 -14.33
CA ARG A 80 -0.63 14.37 -13.29
C ARG A 80 -0.69 15.07 -11.94
N VAL A 81 -1.33 14.43 -10.95
CA VAL A 81 -1.53 14.97 -9.60
C VAL A 81 -0.85 14.05 -8.59
N GLY A 82 0.22 14.54 -7.97
CA GLY A 82 0.96 13.83 -6.93
C GLY A 82 0.16 13.75 -5.63
N ILE A 83 0.09 12.58 -5.03
CA ILE A 83 -0.59 12.36 -3.74
C ILE A 83 0.43 11.73 -2.78
N PHE A 84 1.10 12.57 -2.00
CA PHE A 84 2.22 12.22 -1.13
C PHE A 84 1.80 12.26 0.34
N LEU A 85 0.94 11.31 0.69
CA LEU A 85 0.30 11.12 1.98
C LEU A 85 0.15 9.61 2.26
N SER A 86 -0.04 9.26 3.53
CA SER A 86 -0.53 7.92 3.93
C SER A 86 -2.06 7.88 3.93
N GLN A 87 -2.66 6.74 4.32
CA GLN A 87 -4.12 6.64 4.54
C GLN A 87 -4.68 7.79 5.41
N SER A 88 -5.54 8.63 4.83
CA SER A 88 -6.25 9.73 5.51
C SER A 88 -7.46 10.18 4.67
N ILE A 89 -8.29 11.06 5.22
CA ILE A 89 -9.44 11.64 4.50
C ILE A 89 -8.98 12.47 3.28
N GLU A 90 -7.89 13.22 3.39
CA GLU A 90 -7.34 14.05 2.32
C GLU A 90 -6.78 13.21 1.16
N THR A 91 -6.12 12.09 1.47
CA THR A 91 -5.67 11.11 0.48
C THR A 91 -6.85 10.51 -0.29
N ALA A 92 -7.96 10.25 0.40
CA ALA A 92 -9.21 9.81 -0.22
C ALA A 92 -9.80 10.87 -1.16
N ILE A 93 -9.96 12.10 -0.67
CA ILE A 93 -10.45 13.25 -1.44
C ILE A 93 -9.60 13.52 -2.68
N ALA A 94 -8.27 13.48 -2.57
CA ALA A 94 -7.35 13.76 -3.66
C ALA A 94 -7.46 12.77 -4.82
N HIS A 95 -7.61 11.47 -4.53
CA HIS A 95 -7.85 10.46 -5.57
C HIS A 95 -9.21 10.67 -6.24
N LEU A 96 -10.29 10.86 -5.46
CA LEU A 96 -11.64 11.11 -6.00
C LEU A 96 -11.67 12.33 -6.90
N ALA A 97 -11.11 13.46 -6.45
CA ALA A 97 -11.05 14.72 -7.20
C ALA A 97 -10.26 14.58 -8.51
N ALA A 98 -9.10 13.91 -8.47
CA ALA A 98 -8.30 13.67 -9.65
C ALA A 98 -9.08 12.84 -10.68
N TYR A 99 -9.65 11.69 -10.29
CA TYR A 99 -10.44 10.84 -11.19
C TYR A 99 -11.65 11.58 -11.75
N LYS A 100 -12.43 12.29 -10.91
CA LYS A 100 -13.58 13.10 -11.33
C LYS A 100 -13.20 14.17 -12.34
N ALA A 101 -12.06 14.83 -12.17
CA ALA A 101 -11.55 15.84 -13.11
C ALA A 101 -10.88 15.26 -14.37
N GLY A 102 -10.84 13.93 -14.52
CA GLY A 102 -10.11 13.26 -15.61
C GLY A 102 -8.59 13.51 -15.55
N MET A 103 -8.06 13.73 -14.35
CA MET A 103 -6.63 13.88 -14.05
C MET A 103 -6.04 12.53 -13.63
N VAL A 104 -4.73 12.40 -13.83
CA VAL A 104 -3.98 11.17 -13.56
C VAL A 104 -3.41 11.23 -12.14
N ALA A 105 -3.92 10.40 -11.23
CA ALA A 105 -3.38 10.29 -9.88
C ALA A 105 -1.96 9.67 -9.91
N VAL A 106 -1.03 10.22 -9.11
CA VAL A 106 0.32 9.69 -8.93
C VAL A 106 0.56 9.46 -7.44
N PRO A 107 0.23 8.25 -6.92
CA PRO A 107 0.36 7.96 -5.49
C PRO A 107 1.84 7.83 -5.09
N LEU A 108 2.22 8.46 -3.98
CA LEU A 108 3.58 8.52 -3.47
C LEU A 108 3.62 8.12 -1.99
N PHE A 109 4.42 7.10 -1.66
CA PHE A 109 4.48 6.59 -0.30
C PHE A 109 5.22 7.55 0.63
N ALA A 110 4.57 8.00 1.71
CA ALA A 110 5.04 9.07 2.60
C ALA A 110 6.48 8.92 3.14
N LEU A 111 7.00 7.68 3.23
CA LEU A 111 8.36 7.39 3.69
C LEU A 111 9.44 7.46 2.59
N PHE A 112 9.10 7.82 1.35
CA PHE A 112 10.10 8.12 0.32
C PHE A 112 10.98 9.33 0.73
N GLY A 113 12.26 9.25 0.38
CA GLY A 113 13.23 10.36 0.47
C GLY A 113 13.28 11.19 -0.82
N VAL A 114 14.03 12.29 -0.78
CA VAL A 114 14.05 13.33 -1.84
C VAL A 114 14.29 12.78 -3.25
N ASP A 115 15.35 12.00 -3.50
CA ASP A 115 15.65 11.37 -4.81
C ASP A 115 14.45 10.58 -5.39
N ALA A 116 13.71 9.91 -4.52
CA ALA A 116 12.59 9.04 -4.88
C ALA A 116 11.30 9.83 -5.17
N ILE A 117 11.18 11.04 -4.63
CA ILE A 117 10.10 11.99 -4.90
C ILE A 117 10.42 12.77 -6.18
N GLU A 118 11.64 13.29 -6.30
CA GLU A 118 12.12 14.03 -7.47
C GLU A 118 11.93 13.23 -8.76
N HIS A 119 12.44 12.00 -8.80
CA HIS A 119 12.29 11.13 -9.97
C HIS A 119 10.82 10.95 -10.37
N ARG A 120 9.93 10.70 -9.41
CA ARG A 120 8.52 10.38 -9.70
C ARG A 120 7.71 11.61 -10.11
N LEU A 121 7.92 12.76 -9.47
CA LEU A 121 7.24 14.02 -9.83
C LEU A 121 7.78 14.58 -11.15
N GLY A 122 9.09 14.46 -11.41
CA GLY A 122 9.71 14.89 -12.67
C GLY A 122 9.35 14.01 -13.87
N ASP A 123 9.43 12.68 -13.74
CA ASP A 123 9.12 11.73 -14.80
C ASP A 123 7.63 11.78 -15.21
N SER A 124 6.72 11.84 -14.21
CA SER A 124 5.29 12.05 -14.43
C SER A 124 4.97 13.46 -14.95
N GLY A 125 5.82 14.45 -14.67
CA GLY A 125 5.52 15.87 -14.88
C GLY A 125 4.27 16.27 -14.09
N ALA A 126 4.25 16.00 -12.79
CA ALA A 126 3.11 16.29 -11.92
C ALA A 126 2.94 17.80 -11.71
N VAL A 127 1.73 18.32 -11.93
CA VAL A 127 1.45 19.77 -11.92
C VAL A 127 0.91 20.28 -10.59
N ALA A 128 0.40 19.37 -9.78
CA ALA A 128 -0.07 19.61 -8.43
C ALA A 128 0.41 18.48 -7.51
N LEU A 129 0.62 18.80 -6.23
CA LEU A 129 0.98 17.83 -5.18
C LEU A 129 0.11 18.07 -3.95
N ILE A 130 -0.44 17.01 -3.37
CA ILE A 130 -1.10 17.02 -2.06
C ILE A 130 -0.19 16.30 -1.07
N THR A 131 0.10 16.92 0.08
CA THR A 131 1.12 16.43 1.02
C THR A 131 0.94 16.96 2.45
N ASP A 132 1.75 16.46 3.40
CA ASP A 132 1.93 17.03 4.75
C ASP A 132 3.15 17.95 4.80
N HIS A 133 3.34 18.70 5.89
CA HIS A 133 4.44 19.66 6.04
C HIS A 133 5.82 19.00 5.90
N ALA A 134 5.98 17.76 6.34
CA ALA A 134 7.24 17.02 6.18
C ALA A 134 7.49 16.66 4.71
N GLY A 135 6.44 16.47 3.91
CA GLY A 135 6.54 16.37 2.46
C GLY A 135 6.77 17.71 1.76
N VAL A 136 6.20 18.83 2.24
CA VAL A 136 6.55 20.18 1.74
C VAL A 136 8.04 20.44 1.89
N GLN A 137 8.62 20.18 3.07
CA GLN A 137 10.05 20.34 3.33
C GLN A 137 10.92 19.58 2.31
N LYS A 138 10.63 18.28 2.09
CA LYS A 138 11.33 17.45 1.10
C LYS A 138 11.20 17.97 -0.33
N VAL A 139 10.10 18.66 -0.66
CA VAL A 139 9.82 19.18 -2.01
C VAL A 139 10.49 20.53 -2.24
N ASP A 140 10.65 21.36 -1.20
CA ASP A 140 11.43 22.59 -1.26
C ASP A 140 12.93 22.30 -1.54
N GLU A 141 13.49 21.21 -1.00
CA GLU A 141 14.88 20.77 -1.28
C GLU A 141 15.14 20.50 -2.77
N ILE A 142 14.18 19.87 -3.46
CA ILE A 142 14.28 19.41 -4.87
C ILE A 142 13.55 20.35 -5.85
N ARG A 143 13.08 21.51 -5.37
CA ARG A 143 12.12 22.37 -6.08
C ARG A 143 12.58 22.79 -7.48
N ALA A 144 13.88 23.03 -7.65
CA ALA A 144 14.48 23.44 -8.93
C ALA A 144 14.46 22.33 -10.01
N ALA A 145 14.32 21.06 -9.62
CA ALA A 145 14.20 19.92 -10.54
C ALA A 145 12.75 19.62 -10.96
N LEU A 146 11.76 20.36 -10.42
CA LEU A 146 10.32 20.10 -10.62
C LEU A 146 9.59 21.30 -11.27
N PRO A 147 9.97 21.73 -12.50
CA PRO A 147 9.41 22.93 -13.14
C PRO A 147 7.91 22.82 -13.45
N GLU A 148 7.40 21.62 -13.71
CA GLU A 148 5.98 21.36 -14.00
C GLU A 148 5.06 21.57 -12.79
N LEU A 149 5.60 21.45 -11.57
CA LEU A 149 4.84 21.40 -10.32
C LEU A 149 4.37 22.80 -9.90
N ARG A 150 3.27 23.26 -10.50
CA ARG A 150 2.73 24.63 -10.34
C ARG A 150 2.10 24.90 -8.97
N ASN A 151 1.55 23.90 -8.28
CA ASN A 151 0.91 24.07 -6.96
C ASN A 151 1.29 22.95 -5.98
N VAL A 152 1.39 23.27 -4.69
CA VAL A 152 1.48 22.30 -3.59
C VAL A 152 0.36 22.60 -2.60
N PHE A 153 -0.37 21.59 -2.12
CA PHE A 153 -1.42 21.69 -1.11
C PHE A 153 -0.96 20.95 0.16
N SER A 154 -0.77 21.67 1.27
CA SER A 154 -0.46 21.07 2.57
C SER A 154 -1.75 20.83 3.36
N VAL A 155 -1.92 19.64 3.91
CA VAL A 155 -3.10 19.27 4.71
C VAL A 155 -3.12 19.86 6.12
N ASP A 156 -1.98 20.35 6.58
CA ASP A 156 -1.64 20.72 7.95
C ASP A 156 -1.18 22.18 8.11
N ILE A 157 -1.62 23.06 7.19
CA ILE A 157 -1.50 24.51 7.33
C ILE A 157 -2.87 25.18 7.17
N GLU A 158 -3.15 26.20 7.99
CA GLU A 158 -4.44 26.90 8.02
C GLU A 158 -4.61 27.96 6.92
N GLN A 159 -3.49 28.46 6.39
CA GLN A 159 -3.43 29.57 5.43
C GLN A 159 -2.37 29.33 4.35
N ASP A 160 -2.66 29.75 3.11
CA ASP A 160 -1.71 29.78 1.99
C ASP A 160 -0.40 30.50 2.39
N ARG A 161 0.74 29.85 2.12
CA ARG A 161 2.09 30.40 2.31
C ARG A 161 2.67 30.82 0.97
N ALA A 162 3.03 32.10 0.86
CA ALA A 162 3.82 32.61 -0.25
C ALA A 162 5.22 31.97 -0.24
N ASN A 163 5.51 31.16 -1.25
CA ASN A 163 6.83 30.58 -1.51
C ASN A 163 7.25 31.04 -2.93
N PRO A 164 8.48 31.57 -3.12
CA PRO A 164 8.91 32.16 -4.40
C PRO A 164 8.88 31.22 -5.62
N SER A 165 8.83 29.90 -5.41
CA SER A 165 8.94 28.90 -6.47
C SER A 165 7.62 28.22 -6.85
N ALA A 166 6.65 28.17 -5.94
CA ALA A 166 5.23 27.87 -6.16
C ALA A 166 4.46 28.17 -4.86
N PRO A 167 3.18 28.59 -4.91
CA PRO A 167 2.37 28.75 -3.71
C PRO A 167 2.16 27.40 -3.01
N VAL A 168 2.42 27.37 -1.69
CA VAL A 168 2.03 26.26 -0.82
C VAL A 168 0.68 26.60 -0.21
N ARG A 169 -0.37 25.93 -0.67
CA ARG A 169 -1.77 26.23 -0.36
C ARG A 169 -2.27 25.45 0.84
N ALA A 170 -3.17 26.04 1.60
CA ALA A 170 -3.89 25.33 2.66
C ALA A 170 -4.99 24.44 2.04
N PHE A 171 -4.84 23.12 2.10
CA PHE A 171 -5.76 22.16 1.46
C PHE A 171 -7.23 22.40 1.89
N TRP A 172 -7.49 22.40 3.19
CA TRP A 172 -8.83 22.61 3.75
C TRP A 172 -9.39 24.01 3.49
N GLN A 173 -8.52 25.03 3.38
CA GLN A 173 -8.92 26.38 2.97
C GLN A 173 -9.36 26.40 1.50
N ALA A 174 -8.64 25.70 0.61
CA ALA A 174 -8.98 25.59 -0.81
C ALA A 174 -10.31 24.87 -1.03
N LEU A 175 -10.59 23.79 -0.28
CA LEU A 175 -11.92 23.13 -0.32
C LEU A 175 -13.04 24.07 0.13
N THR A 176 -12.82 24.87 1.18
CA THR A 176 -13.82 25.79 1.73
C THR A 176 -14.24 26.87 0.72
N HIS A 177 -13.28 27.43 -0.03
CA HIS A 177 -13.53 28.48 -1.02
C HIS A 177 -14.05 27.97 -2.37
N ALA A 178 -13.84 26.69 -2.70
CA ALA A 178 -14.31 26.11 -3.95
C ALA A 178 -15.83 25.80 -3.93
N SER A 179 -16.44 25.73 -5.12
CA SER A 179 -17.83 25.28 -5.26
C SER A 179 -17.97 23.79 -4.96
N ALA A 180 -19.09 23.40 -4.35
CA ALA A 180 -19.49 21.99 -4.24
C ALA A 180 -20.24 21.47 -5.49
N ASP A 181 -20.62 22.37 -6.40
CA ASP A 181 -21.13 22.00 -7.72
C ASP A 181 -19.95 21.69 -8.65
N PHE A 182 -19.88 20.45 -9.11
CA PHE A 182 -18.88 19.96 -10.06
C PHE A 182 -19.54 18.90 -10.95
N THR A 183 -19.30 18.99 -12.26
CA THR A 183 -19.69 17.96 -13.22
C THR A 183 -18.47 17.08 -13.52
N PRO A 184 -18.45 15.81 -13.09
CA PRO A 184 -17.37 14.90 -13.40
C PRO A 184 -17.15 14.74 -14.91
N VAL A 185 -15.89 14.61 -15.31
CA VAL A 185 -15.51 14.37 -16.70
C VAL A 185 -15.99 12.98 -17.11
N ASP A 186 -16.78 12.92 -18.18
CA ASP A 186 -17.13 11.69 -18.86
C ASP A 186 -15.88 11.11 -19.54
N THR A 187 -15.25 10.12 -18.90
CA THR A 187 -13.99 9.52 -19.32
C THR A 187 -14.19 8.16 -20.00
N GLY A 188 -13.29 7.82 -20.91
CA GLY A 188 -13.26 6.52 -21.58
C GLY A 188 -12.70 5.41 -20.70
N ALA A 189 -13.03 4.16 -21.01
CA ALA A 189 -12.48 2.98 -20.34
C ALA A 189 -10.93 2.99 -20.28
N ASP A 190 -10.27 3.38 -21.37
CA ASP A 190 -8.81 3.47 -21.51
C ASP A 190 -8.26 4.91 -21.32
N ASP A 191 -9.07 5.88 -20.87
CA ASP A 191 -8.53 7.21 -20.52
C ASP A 191 -7.59 7.08 -19.30
N PRO A 192 -6.38 7.68 -19.34
CA PRO A 192 -5.42 7.70 -18.23
C PRO A 192 -6.02 8.11 -16.88
N ALA A 193 -5.89 7.23 -15.88
CA ALA A 193 -6.45 7.44 -14.54
C ALA A 193 -5.39 7.48 -13.43
N VAL A 194 -4.38 6.60 -13.46
CA VAL A 194 -3.38 6.50 -12.39
C VAL A 194 -2.01 6.04 -12.92
N ILE A 195 -0.92 6.58 -12.36
CA ILE A 195 0.45 6.08 -12.57
C ILE A 195 1.00 5.58 -11.22
N ILE A 196 1.30 4.28 -11.13
CA ILE A 196 1.91 3.66 -9.94
C ILE A 196 3.35 3.27 -10.26
N TYR A 197 4.31 3.82 -9.51
CA TYR A 197 5.75 3.65 -9.80
C TYR A 197 6.34 2.36 -9.22
N THR A 198 6.63 1.38 -10.08
CA THR A 198 7.24 0.10 -9.71
C THR A 198 8.77 0.17 -9.72
N SER A 199 9.41 -0.55 -8.79
CA SER A 199 10.85 -0.81 -8.86
C SER A 199 11.10 -1.98 -9.80
N GLY A 200 11.51 -1.68 -11.05
CA GLY A 200 12.04 -2.68 -11.96
C GLY A 200 13.33 -3.32 -11.44
N THR A 201 13.68 -4.50 -11.96
CA THR A 201 14.91 -5.22 -11.59
C THR A 201 16.19 -4.53 -12.10
N THR A 202 16.05 -3.65 -13.11
CA THR A 202 17.10 -2.75 -13.60
C THR A 202 16.59 -1.30 -13.72
N GLY A 203 17.47 -0.34 -13.39
CA GLY A 203 17.23 1.09 -13.66
C GLY A 203 16.47 1.87 -12.57
N LYS A 204 15.93 3.04 -12.96
CA LYS A 204 15.05 3.86 -12.12
C LYS A 204 13.62 3.26 -12.09
N PRO A 205 12.78 3.59 -11.09
CA PRO A 205 11.39 3.14 -11.05
C PRO A 205 10.59 3.52 -12.31
N LYS A 206 9.86 2.56 -12.88
CA LYS A 206 9.01 2.73 -14.07
C LYS A 206 7.58 3.07 -13.63
N GLY A 207 6.95 4.08 -14.23
CA GLY A 207 5.55 4.43 -13.91
C GLY A 207 4.57 3.55 -14.67
N ALA A 208 3.92 2.58 -14.04
CA ALA A 208 2.86 1.79 -14.67
C ALA A 208 1.59 2.65 -14.79
N LEU A 209 1.19 2.99 -16.03
CA LEU A 209 0.02 3.81 -16.33
C LEU A 209 -1.20 2.90 -16.53
N HIS A 210 -2.30 3.17 -15.83
CA HIS A 210 -3.58 2.48 -16.01
C HIS A 210 -4.69 3.44 -16.43
N GLY A 211 -5.55 2.96 -17.33
CA GLY A 211 -6.80 3.64 -17.70
C GLY A 211 -7.93 3.30 -16.73
N HIS A 212 -9.00 4.10 -16.70
CA HIS A 212 -10.06 3.98 -15.69
C HIS A 212 -10.63 2.55 -15.51
N ARG A 213 -10.75 1.75 -16.58
CA ARG A 213 -11.26 0.36 -16.52
C ARG A 213 -10.53 -0.57 -15.53
N VAL A 214 -9.32 -0.20 -15.12
CA VAL A 214 -8.46 -1.00 -14.23
C VAL A 214 -9.18 -1.41 -12.94
N LEU A 215 -10.06 -0.58 -12.39
CA LEU A 215 -10.85 -0.93 -11.21
C LEU A 215 -11.79 -2.09 -11.50
N LEU A 216 -12.59 -2.00 -12.57
CA LEU A 216 -13.47 -3.08 -13.01
C LEU A 216 -12.70 -4.37 -13.31
N GLY A 217 -11.47 -4.25 -13.82
CA GLY A 217 -10.54 -5.37 -14.00
C GLY A 217 -10.07 -6.02 -12.69
N HIS A 218 -9.89 -5.25 -11.60
CA HIS A 218 -9.52 -5.80 -10.28
C HIS A 218 -10.69 -6.52 -9.60
N LEU A 219 -11.94 -6.09 -9.83
CA LEU A 219 -13.09 -6.54 -9.04
C LEU A 219 -13.18 -8.07 -8.92
N PRO A 220 -13.14 -8.90 -9.99
CA PRO A 220 -13.29 -10.35 -9.84
C PRO A 220 -12.25 -10.98 -8.91
N GLY A 221 -11.02 -10.45 -8.87
CA GLY A 221 -9.94 -10.95 -8.03
C GLY A 221 -10.10 -10.55 -6.57
N VAL A 222 -10.51 -9.30 -6.31
CA VAL A 222 -10.82 -8.82 -4.96
C VAL A 222 -12.06 -9.53 -4.42
N GLU A 223 -13.11 -9.66 -5.24
CA GLU A 223 -14.33 -10.40 -4.91
C GLU A 223 -14.04 -11.88 -4.59
N MET A 224 -13.19 -12.56 -5.38
CA MET A 224 -12.83 -13.96 -5.17
C MET A 224 -11.94 -14.17 -3.94
N SER A 225 -10.86 -13.38 -3.79
CA SER A 225 -9.96 -13.46 -2.61
C SER A 225 -10.66 -13.12 -1.29
N GLN A 226 -11.73 -12.32 -1.36
CA GLN A 226 -12.59 -11.98 -0.22
C GLN A 226 -13.87 -12.82 -0.12
N GLN A 227 -13.90 -14.04 -0.69
CA GLN A 227 -14.99 -15.03 -0.55
C GLN A 227 -16.37 -14.53 -0.99
N GLY A 228 -16.43 -13.85 -2.14
CA GLY A 228 -17.69 -13.37 -2.71
C GLY A 228 -18.09 -11.99 -2.21
N PHE A 229 -17.11 -11.15 -1.85
CA PHE A 229 -17.33 -9.74 -1.53
C PHE A 229 -18.23 -9.08 -2.61
N PRO A 230 -19.16 -8.18 -2.23
CA PRO A 230 -19.39 -7.61 -0.90
C PRO A 230 -20.31 -8.45 0.03
N ALA A 231 -20.51 -9.76 -0.22
CA ALA A 231 -21.37 -10.59 0.62
C ALA A 231 -20.96 -10.52 2.11
N HIS A 232 -21.93 -10.22 2.98
CA HIS A 232 -21.76 -10.05 4.43
C HIS A 232 -20.70 -9.02 4.87
N ALA A 233 -20.27 -8.11 3.98
CA ALA A 233 -19.32 -7.06 4.32
C ALA A 233 -20.00 -5.90 5.07
N THR A 234 -19.42 -5.51 6.22
CA THR A 234 -19.85 -4.35 7.02
C THR A 234 -18.79 -3.25 7.05
N LEU A 235 -17.52 -3.66 7.13
CA LEU A 235 -16.34 -2.81 7.19
C LEU A 235 -15.13 -3.59 6.68
N MET A 236 -14.31 -2.95 5.84
CA MET A 236 -13.04 -3.49 5.34
C MET A 236 -11.84 -2.68 5.87
N TRP A 237 -10.73 -3.35 6.19
CA TRP A 237 -9.51 -2.71 6.70
C TRP A 237 -8.23 -3.26 6.04
N THR A 238 -7.19 -2.44 5.94
CA THR A 238 -5.82 -2.92 5.66
C THR A 238 -4.75 -2.01 6.27
N PRO A 239 -3.59 -2.54 6.69
CA PRO A 239 -2.38 -1.76 6.93
C PRO A 239 -1.61 -1.41 5.65
N ALA A 240 -2.04 -1.87 4.46
CA ALA A 240 -1.43 -1.51 3.19
C ALA A 240 -1.72 -0.05 2.83
N ASP A 241 -0.66 0.75 2.67
CA ASP A 241 -0.78 2.18 2.37
C ASP A 241 -1.36 2.40 0.96
N TRP A 242 -2.26 3.39 0.82
CA TRP A 242 -2.94 3.70 -0.44
C TRP A 242 -2.03 4.32 -1.51
N ALA A 243 -0.76 4.59 -1.18
CA ALA A 243 0.29 4.83 -2.17
C ALA A 243 0.63 3.59 -3.04
N TRP A 244 0.11 2.41 -2.70
CA TRP A 244 0.36 1.15 -3.42
C TRP A 244 -0.93 0.53 -3.96
N ILE A 245 -0.83 -0.23 -5.05
CA ILE A 245 -1.98 -0.89 -5.69
C ILE A 245 -2.75 -1.78 -4.71
N GLY A 246 -2.04 -2.51 -3.83
CA GLY A 246 -2.66 -3.34 -2.78
C GLY A 246 -3.37 -2.59 -1.65
N GLY A 247 -3.14 -1.29 -1.48
CA GLY A 247 -3.95 -0.45 -0.58
C GLY A 247 -5.12 0.21 -1.32
N LEU A 248 -4.87 0.66 -2.54
CA LEU A 248 -5.79 1.50 -3.32
C LEU A 248 -6.81 0.69 -4.12
N PHE A 249 -6.35 -0.27 -4.91
CA PHE A 249 -7.14 -1.06 -5.86
C PHE A 249 -7.52 -2.46 -5.36
N ASP A 250 -6.90 -2.97 -4.29
CA ASP A 250 -7.29 -4.24 -3.66
C ASP A 250 -8.19 -4.05 -2.42
N VAL A 251 -8.35 -2.79 -1.96
CA VAL A 251 -9.12 -2.46 -0.74
C VAL A 251 -10.00 -1.21 -0.90
N LEU A 252 -9.42 -0.01 -1.03
CA LEU A 252 -10.20 1.24 -0.96
C LEU A 252 -11.26 1.32 -2.07
N LEU A 253 -10.80 1.30 -3.33
CA LEU A 253 -11.64 1.51 -4.50
C LEU A 253 -12.63 0.36 -4.75
N PRO A 254 -12.31 -0.94 -4.52
CA PRO A 254 -13.30 -2.02 -4.57
C PRO A 254 -14.37 -1.91 -3.47
N SER A 255 -13.99 -1.62 -2.23
CA SER A 255 -14.95 -1.46 -1.13
C SER A 255 -15.96 -0.38 -1.49
N TRP A 256 -15.45 0.76 -1.94
CA TRP A 256 -16.26 1.89 -2.38
C TRP A 256 -17.03 1.62 -3.68
N HIS A 257 -16.49 0.87 -4.65
CA HIS A 257 -17.28 0.40 -5.81
C HIS A 257 -18.54 -0.36 -5.34
N HIS A 258 -18.43 -1.16 -4.28
CA HIS A 258 -19.56 -1.90 -3.70
C HIS A 258 -20.35 -1.13 -2.62
N GLY A 259 -19.98 0.11 -2.29
CA GLY A 259 -20.65 0.92 -1.27
C GLY A 259 -20.40 0.47 0.17
N VAL A 260 -19.33 -0.29 0.39
CA VAL A 260 -18.87 -0.82 1.69
C VAL A 260 -17.89 0.17 2.34
N ALA A 261 -18.05 0.39 3.64
CA ALA A 261 -17.18 1.28 4.40
C ALA A 261 -15.75 0.72 4.55
N VAL A 262 -14.76 1.62 4.55
CA VAL A 262 -13.34 1.32 4.81
C VAL A 262 -12.90 1.93 6.13
N LEU A 263 -12.01 1.25 6.84
CA LEU A 263 -11.28 1.78 7.99
C LEU A 263 -9.86 2.18 7.56
N ALA A 264 -9.49 3.43 7.78
CA ALA A 264 -8.13 3.95 7.66
C ALA A 264 -7.53 4.11 9.07
N ARG A 265 -6.33 3.56 9.28
CA ARG A 265 -5.57 3.73 10.53
C ARG A 265 -4.07 3.72 10.23
N ARG A 266 -3.44 4.89 10.23
CA ARG A 266 -1.99 5.01 10.06
C ARG A 266 -1.28 4.50 11.32
N PHE A 267 -0.55 3.40 11.19
CA PHE A 267 0.39 2.94 12.22
C PHE A 267 1.78 3.51 11.94
N ALA A 268 2.36 4.28 12.88
CA ALA A 268 3.73 4.80 12.74
C ALA A 268 4.78 3.68 12.63
N LYS A 269 4.50 2.54 13.26
CA LYS A 269 5.09 1.22 13.01
C LYS A 269 3.98 0.20 13.20
N PHE A 270 3.86 -0.77 12.29
CA PHE A 270 2.86 -1.84 12.44
C PHE A 270 3.10 -2.65 13.73
N ASP A 271 2.02 -2.96 14.44
CA ASP A 271 2.02 -3.75 15.66
C ASP A 271 0.88 -4.77 15.60
N GLY A 272 1.20 -6.05 15.82
CA GLY A 272 0.24 -7.14 15.71
C GLY A 272 -0.86 -7.08 16.78
N LYS A 273 -0.53 -6.68 18.01
CA LYS A 273 -1.52 -6.52 19.09
C LYS A 273 -2.48 -5.38 18.74
N ALA A 274 -1.95 -4.25 18.29
CA ALA A 274 -2.77 -3.10 17.90
C ALA A 274 -3.67 -3.38 16.68
N ALA A 275 -3.22 -4.22 15.74
CA ALA A 275 -4.04 -4.71 14.63
C ALA A 275 -5.23 -5.58 15.13
N PHE A 276 -4.98 -6.51 16.06
CA PHE A 276 -6.06 -7.29 16.70
C PHE A 276 -7.02 -6.39 17.49
N ASP A 277 -6.50 -5.44 18.29
CA ASP A 277 -7.31 -4.48 19.05
C ASP A 277 -8.19 -3.62 18.12
N LEU A 278 -7.66 -3.18 16.97
CA LEU A 278 -8.38 -2.40 15.97
C LEU A 278 -9.51 -3.20 15.32
N MET A 279 -9.21 -4.40 14.82
CA MET A 279 -10.19 -5.26 14.14
C MET A 279 -11.34 -5.67 15.07
N ALA A 280 -11.04 -5.96 16.34
CA ALA A 280 -12.05 -6.30 17.34
C ALA A 280 -12.94 -5.09 17.69
N ARG A 281 -12.35 -3.91 17.98
CA ARG A 281 -13.12 -2.70 18.35
C ARG A 281 -14.06 -2.21 17.26
N HIS A 282 -13.65 -2.29 16.00
CA HIS A 282 -14.46 -1.82 14.86
C HIS A 282 -15.29 -2.92 14.20
N ALA A 283 -15.26 -4.15 14.72
CA ALA A 283 -15.91 -5.32 14.13
C ALA A 283 -15.59 -5.48 12.62
N VAL A 284 -14.31 -5.40 12.27
CA VAL A 284 -13.82 -5.55 10.88
C VAL A 284 -14.25 -6.90 10.32
N SER A 285 -14.96 -6.87 9.19
CA SER A 285 -15.49 -8.06 8.52
C SER A 285 -14.55 -8.63 7.46
N HIS A 286 -13.81 -7.76 6.78
CA HIS A 286 -12.94 -8.13 5.67
C HIS A 286 -11.60 -7.42 5.82
N THR A 287 -10.51 -8.09 5.47
CA THR A 287 -9.20 -7.45 5.50
C THR A 287 -8.24 -7.99 4.46
N PHE A 288 -7.38 -7.10 3.97
CA PHE A 288 -6.17 -7.49 3.26
C PHE A 288 -4.97 -7.32 4.19
N LEU A 289 -4.24 -8.40 4.44
CA LEU A 289 -3.07 -8.43 5.31
C LEU A 289 -1.87 -8.98 4.53
N PRO A 290 -0.88 -8.14 4.15
CA PRO A 290 0.36 -8.61 3.55
C PRO A 290 1.08 -9.64 4.44
N PRO A 291 1.79 -10.64 3.87
CA PRO A 291 2.41 -11.70 4.67
C PRO A 291 3.38 -11.21 5.76
N THR A 292 4.10 -10.11 5.56
CA THR A 292 4.87 -9.46 6.64
C THR A 292 4.00 -9.01 7.83
N ALA A 293 2.80 -8.47 7.61
CA ALA A 293 1.86 -8.14 8.68
C ALA A 293 1.33 -9.39 9.40
N LEU A 294 0.97 -10.44 8.65
CA LEU A 294 0.55 -11.74 9.20
C LEU A 294 1.66 -12.39 10.05
N LYS A 295 2.92 -12.36 9.60
CA LYS A 295 4.09 -12.84 10.35
C LYS A 295 4.26 -12.09 11.68
N MET A 296 4.01 -10.78 11.70
CA MET A 296 4.05 -9.97 12.93
C MET A 296 2.87 -10.26 13.87
N MET A 297 1.65 -10.46 13.34
CA MET A 297 0.48 -10.86 14.12
C MET A 297 0.62 -12.27 14.70
N ARG A 298 1.25 -13.20 13.98
CA ARG A 298 1.55 -14.56 14.49
C ARG A 298 2.55 -14.57 15.66
N GLY A 299 3.33 -13.50 15.83
CA GLY A 299 4.19 -13.30 17.00
C GLY A 299 3.45 -12.89 18.28
N VAL A 300 2.13 -12.63 18.21
CA VAL A 300 1.32 -12.21 19.35
C VAL A 300 0.83 -13.44 20.13
N ALA A 301 1.18 -13.50 21.41
CA ALA A 301 0.67 -14.54 22.31
C ALA A 301 -0.81 -14.31 22.66
N HIS A 302 -1.56 -15.41 22.77
CA HIS A 302 -2.99 -15.47 23.10
C HIS A 302 -3.90 -14.67 22.13
N PRO A 303 -3.87 -14.91 20.81
CA PRO A 303 -4.77 -14.27 19.85
C PRO A 303 -6.26 -14.58 20.09
N GLU A 304 -6.57 -15.72 20.71
CA GLU A 304 -7.94 -16.16 21.03
C GLU A 304 -8.71 -15.21 21.98
N ARG A 305 -8.02 -14.29 22.65
CA ARG A 305 -8.63 -13.27 23.53
C ARG A 305 -9.36 -12.15 22.78
N TRP A 306 -9.19 -12.04 21.46
CA TRP A 306 -9.88 -11.04 20.64
C TRP A 306 -11.05 -11.69 19.90
N HIS A 307 -12.25 -11.23 20.20
CA HIS A 307 -13.45 -11.62 19.46
C HIS A 307 -13.51 -10.83 18.15
N LEU A 308 -13.13 -11.48 17.06
CA LEU A 308 -13.08 -10.89 15.72
C LEU A 308 -14.37 -11.16 14.93
N ALA A 309 -14.80 -10.18 14.13
CA ALA A 309 -15.98 -10.29 13.27
C ALA A 309 -15.65 -10.74 11.83
N LEU A 310 -14.44 -11.29 11.62
CA LEU A 310 -13.90 -11.59 10.29
C LEU A 310 -14.74 -12.65 9.54
N ARG A 311 -14.96 -12.37 8.26
CA ARG A 311 -15.54 -13.25 7.25
C ARG A 311 -14.48 -13.73 6.26
N SER A 312 -13.56 -12.84 5.87
CA SER A 312 -12.43 -13.19 5.01
C SER A 312 -11.17 -12.38 5.33
N VAL A 313 -10.02 -13.03 5.08
CA VAL A 313 -8.69 -12.44 5.14
C VAL A 313 -7.99 -12.80 3.83
N ALA A 314 -7.72 -11.80 3.00
CA ALA A 314 -6.90 -11.94 1.80
C ALA A 314 -5.42 -11.60 2.12
N SER A 315 -4.49 -12.21 1.38
CA SER A 315 -3.06 -11.94 1.49
C SER A 315 -2.36 -12.09 0.14
N GLY A 316 -1.28 -11.35 -0.07
CA GLY A 316 -0.58 -11.29 -1.36
C GLY A 316 0.66 -10.40 -1.31
N GLY A 317 1.45 -10.41 -2.38
CA GLY A 317 2.70 -9.65 -2.51
C GLY A 317 3.97 -10.35 -1.99
N GLU A 318 3.82 -11.40 -1.18
CA GLU A 318 4.86 -12.39 -0.87
C GLU A 318 4.18 -13.78 -0.86
N SER A 319 4.93 -14.87 -1.04
CA SER A 319 4.36 -16.22 -0.91
C SER A 319 3.93 -16.53 0.53
N LEU A 320 2.73 -17.09 0.69
CA LEU A 320 2.18 -17.51 1.98
C LEU A 320 2.75 -18.87 2.40
N GLY A 321 3.19 -18.98 3.66
CA GLY A 321 3.61 -20.25 4.24
C GLY A 321 2.41 -21.06 4.75
N GLU A 322 2.45 -22.39 4.60
CA GLU A 322 1.46 -23.35 5.15
C GLU A 322 1.08 -23.04 6.60
N GLU A 323 2.08 -22.76 7.44
CA GLU A 323 1.88 -22.42 8.85
C GLU A 323 1.00 -21.18 9.09
N LEU A 324 0.94 -20.24 8.14
CA LEU A 324 0.08 -19.05 8.23
C LEU A 324 -1.39 -19.37 7.90
N ILE A 325 -1.66 -20.36 7.04
CA ILE A 325 -3.03 -20.83 6.76
C ILE A 325 -3.60 -21.53 8.00
N GLY A 326 -2.81 -22.44 8.60
CA GLY A 326 -3.18 -23.10 9.85
C GLY A 326 -3.34 -22.13 11.02
N TRP A 327 -2.41 -21.17 11.16
CA TRP A 327 -2.52 -20.11 12.15
C TRP A 327 -3.75 -19.21 11.92
N GLY A 328 -4.07 -18.85 10.67
CA GLY A 328 -5.26 -18.05 10.34
C GLY A 328 -6.55 -18.72 10.81
N ARG A 329 -6.69 -20.03 10.56
CA ARG A 329 -7.85 -20.81 11.03
C ARG A 329 -7.98 -20.79 12.56
N ALA A 330 -6.87 -20.88 13.29
CA ALA A 330 -6.85 -20.91 14.75
C ALA A 330 -6.97 -19.52 15.42
N ALA A 331 -6.40 -18.47 14.83
CA ALA A 331 -6.22 -17.15 15.44
C ALA A 331 -7.09 -16.03 14.82
N LEU A 332 -7.58 -16.22 13.59
CA LEU A 332 -8.46 -15.28 12.88
C LEU A 332 -9.85 -15.87 12.62
N GLY A 333 -10.07 -17.17 12.90
CA GLY A 333 -11.33 -17.88 12.69
C GLY A 333 -11.66 -18.18 11.22
N VAL A 334 -10.76 -17.86 10.28
CA VAL A 334 -10.98 -17.94 8.84
C VAL A 334 -9.77 -18.54 8.12
N THR A 335 -10.00 -19.14 6.95
CA THR A 335 -8.91 -19.53 6.05
C THR A 335 -8.36 -18.28 5.35
N ILE A 336 -7.05 -18.09 5.35
CA ILE A 336 -6.40 -17.00 4.62
C ILE A 336 -6.37 -17.35 3.13
N ASN A 337 -6.91 -16.47 2.29
CA ASN A 337 -6.87 -16.62 0.84
C ASN A 337 -5.64 -15.89 0.28
N GLU A 338 -4.68 -16.64 -0.24
CA GLU A 338 -3.56 -16.07 -1.01
C GLU A 338 -4.05 -15.63 -2.40
N PHE A 339 -3.59 -14.46 -2.86
CA PHE A 339 -3.76 -13.97 -4.23
C PHE A 339 -2.44 -13.44 -4.79
N TYR A 340 -2.38 -13.38 -6.12
CA TYR A 340 -1.19 -12.99 -6.86
C TYR A 340 -1.51 -12.11 -8.07
N GLY A 341 -0.61 -11.17 -8.31
CA GLY A 341 -0.55 -10.28 -9.45
C GLY A 341 0.67 -9.37 -9.33
N GLN A 342 0.81 -8.44 -10.27
CA GLN A 342 1.80 -7.36 -10.23
C GLN A 342 1.09 -6.03 -10.47
N THR A 343 1.73 -4.89 -10.19
CA THR A 343 1.13 -3.57 -10.44
C THR A 343 0.62 -3.44 -11.87
N GLU A 344 1.40 -3.91 -12.85
CA GLU A 344 1.08 -3.87 -14.28
C GLU A 344 -0.14 -4.74 -14.67
N CYS A 345 -0.49 -5.74 -13.86
CA CYS A 345 -1.60 -6.69 -14.08
C CYS A 345 -1.89 -7.46 -12.77
N ASN A 346 -2.83 -6.97 -11.95
CA ASN A 346 -2.97 -7.38 -10.54
C ASN A 346 -4.14 -8.34 -10.27
N VAL A 347 -4.08 -9.07 -9.14
CA VAL A 347 -5.13 -9.98 -8.62
C VAL A 347 -5.68 -10.99 -9.64
N VAL A 348 -4.85 -11.41 -10.60
CA VAL A 348 -5.23 -12.33 -11.70
C VAL A 348 -5.26 -13.81 -11.29
N VAL A 349 -4.69 -14.16 -10.14
CA VAL A 349 -4.72 -15.51 -9.55
C VAL A 349 -5.15 -15.39 -8.09
N SER A 350 -6.07 -16.25 -7.65
CA SER A 350 -6.56 -16.25 -6.26
C SER A 350 -6.90 -17.65 -5.76
N SER A 351 -6.64 -17.86 -4.47
CA SER A 351 -7.31 -18.88 -3.68
C SER A 351 -8.68 -18.37 -3.22
N CYS A 352 -9.61 -19.27 -2.93
CA CYS A 352 -10.89 -18.91 -2.32
C CYS A 352 -11.43 -20.12 -1.55
N ALA A 353 -11.32 -20.11 -0.22
CA ALA A 353 -11.72 -21.23 0.64
C ALA A 353 -13.21 -21.62 0.53
N ALA A 354 -14.07 -20.71 0.08
CA ALA A 354 -15.48 -20.97 -0.21
C ALA A 354 -15.73 -21.71 -1.54
N LEU A 355 -14.72 -21.78 -2.43
CA LEU A 355 -14.81 -22.47 -3.73
C LEU A 355 -13.94 -23.73 -3.80
N PHE A 356 -12.80 -23.76 -3.10
CA PHE A 356 -11.89 -24.90 -3.02
C PHE A 356 -10.92 -24.77 -1.84
N GLU A 357 -10.48 -25.90 -1.28
CA GLU A 357 -9.46 -25.93 -0.24
C GLU A 357 -8.10 -25.43 -0.81
N PRO A 358 -7.35 -24.55 -0.09
CA PRO A 358 -6.03 -24.11 -0.54
C PRO A 358 -5.04 -25.26 -0.67
N ARG A 359 -4.26 -25.28 -1.75
CA ARG A 359 -3.18 -26.26 -1.96
C ARG A 359 -1.85 -25.70 -1.48
N PHE A 360 -1.14 -26.42 -0.60
CA PHE A 360 0.14 -25.97 -0.07
C PHE A 360 1.14 -25.63 -1.18
N GLY A 361 1.71 -24.42 -1.13
CA GLY A 361 2.64 -23.91 -2.14
C GLY A 361 2.01 -23.63 -3.51
N ALA A 362 0.70 -23.42 -3.58
CA ALA A 362 0.00 -22.89 -4.76
C ALA A 362 -0.66 -21.56 -4.40
N ILE A 363 -0.48 -20.57 -5.27
CA ILE A 363 -0.95 -19.19 -5.08
C ILE A 363 -2.44 -19.01 -5.45
N GLY A 364 -3.08 -20.05 -5.98
CA GLY A 364 -4.51 -20.08 -6.32
C GLY A 364 -4.81 -20.72 -7.67
N ARG A 365 -6.03 -20.50 -8.18
CA ARG A 365 -6.42 -20.73 -9.59
C ARG A 365 -6.57 -19.37 -10.29
N ALA A 366 -6.55 -19.34 -11.62
CA ALA A 366 -6.76 -18.09 -12.38
C ALA A 366 -8.14 -17.49 -12.07
N VAL A 367 -8.22 -16.19 -11.77
CA VAL A 367 -9.48 -15.55 -11.39
C VAL A 367 -10.45 -15.51 -12.60
N PRO A 368 -11.76 -15.78 -12.42
CA PRO A 368 -12.75 -15.70 -13.50
C PRO A 368 -12.68 -14.37 -14.27
N GLY A 369 -12.61 -14.47 -15.60
CA GLY A 369 -12.41 -13.33 -16.51
C GLY A 369 -10.99 -13.19 -17.04
N HIS A 370 -9.98 -13.58 -16.26
CA HIS A 370 -8.58 -13.51 -16.64
C HIS A 370 -8.10 -14.84 -17.24
N HIS A 371 -7.27 -14.78 -18.29
CA HIS A 371 -6.57 -15.96 -18.79
C HIS A 371 -5.10 -15.92 -18.37
N VAL A 372 -4.80 -16.61 -17.26
CA VAL A 372 -3.42 -16.84 -16.80
C VAL A 372 -2.90 -18.20 -17.30
N ALA A 373 -1.71 -18.18 -17.88
CA ALA A 373 -1.01 -19.35 -18.40
C ALA A 373 0.43 -19.42 -17.89
N ILE A 374 1.06 -20.57 -18.13
CA ILE A 374 2.50 -20.77 -18.01
C ILE A 374 3.03 -20.89 -19.44
N VAL A 375 3.96 -20.02 -19.85
CA VAL A 375 4.41 -19.94 -21.24
C VAL A 375 5.90 -20.20 -21.40
N ASP A 376 6.27 -20.69 -22.58
CA ASP A 376 7.65 -20.93 -22.98
C ASP A 376 8.34 -19.66 -23.52
N ALA A 377 9.60 -19.78 -23.94
CA ALA A 377 10.40 -18.66 -24.46
C ALA A 377 9.90 -18.07 -25.80
N ASN A 378 9.03 -18.77 -26.54
CA ASN A 378 8.38 -18.28 -27.76
C ASN A 378 7.03 -17.57 -27.44
N GLY A 379 6.40 -17.97 -26.34
CA GLY A 379 5.09 -17.47 -25.90
C GLY A 379 3.97 -18.51 -26.01
N ASP A 380 4.32 -19.76 -26.28
CA ASP A 380 3.39 -20.88 -26.39
C ASP A 380 3.02 -21.42 -24.99
N GLU A 381 1.75 -21.81 -24.80
CA GLU A 381 1.30 -22.37 -23.52
C GLU A 381 1.89 -23.75 -23.25
N LEU A 382 2.48 -23.90 -22.06
CA LEU A 382 3.06 -25.16 -21.60
C LEU A 382 2.01 -26.09 -20.96
N PRO A 383 2.20 -27.42 -21.08
CA PRO A 383 1.31 -28.41 -20.48
C PRO A 383 1.41 -28.40 -18.94
N PRO A 384 0.43 -29.00 -18.23
CA PRO A 384 0.47 -29.12 -16.78
C PRO A 384 1.78 -29.72 -16.23
N GLY A 385 2.22 -29.22 -15.08
CA GLY A 385 3.45 -29.62 -14.41
C GLY A 385 4.75 -29.02 -14.98
N ALA A 386 4.74 -28.43 -16.18
CA ALA A 386 5.90 -27.75 -16.75
C ALA A 386 6.20 -26.40 -16.04
N ILE A 387 7.47 -26.00 -16.06
CA ILE A 387 7.96 -24.71 -15.56
C ILE A 387 8.14 -23.75 -16.72
N GLY A 388 7.62 -22.53 -16.59
CA GLY A 388 7.77 -21.42 -17.54
C GLY A 388 7.41 -20.08 -16.91
N ASP A 389 7.32 -19.03 -17.73
CA ASP A 389 6.91 -17.71 -17.25
C ASP A 389 5.41 -17.70 -16.91
N ILE A 390 5.04 -17.17 -15.75
CA ILE A 390 3.64 -16.84 -15.44
C ILE A 390 3.25 -15.64 -16.30
N ALA A 391 2.21 -15.79 -17.11
CA ALA A 391 1.81 -14.77 -18.06
C ALA A 391 0.28 -14.66 -18.17
N VAL A 392 -0.20 -13.45 -18.50
CA VAL A 392 -1.63 -13.13 -18.63
C VAL A 392 -1.93 -12.77 -20.07
N ALA A 393 -2.98 -13.34 -20.66
CA ALA A 393 -3.29 -13.13 -22.06
C ALA A 393 -3.95 -11.77 -22.30
N ALA A 394 -3.44 -11.01 -23.27
CA ALA A 394 -4.00 -9.74 -23.69
C ALA A 394 -5.07 -9.91 -24.79
N PRO A 395 -6.01 -8.95 -24.93
CA PRO A 395 -6.27 -7.85 -23.99
C PRO A 395 -7.03 -8.34 -22.74
N ASP A 396 -6.75 -7.73 -21.59
CA ASP A 396 -7.42 -8.00 -20.32
C ASP A 396 -7.70 -6.67 -19.58
N PRO A 397 -8.92 -6.44 -19.03
CA PRO A 397 -9.27 -5.17 -18.41
C PRO A 397 -8.43 -4.74 -17.21
N VAL A 398 -7.68 -5.63 -16.55
CA VAL A 398 -6.79 -5.26 -15.43
C VAL A 398 -5.40 -4.80 -15.86
N MET A 399 -5.01 -5.06 -17.12
CA MET A 399 -3.69 -4.67 -17.63
C MET A 399 -3.51 -3.15 -17.69
N PHE A 400 -2.29 -2.71 -17.38
CA PHE A 400 -1.81 -1.37 -17.66
C PHE A 400 -1.94 -0.98 -19.15
N LEU A 401 -1.98 0.32 -19.43
CA LEU A 401 -1.85 0.87 -20.78
C LEU A 401 -0.39 0.80 -21.27
N GLY A 402 0.55 0.77 -20.33
CA GLY A 402 1.99 0.64 -20.56
C GLY A 402 2.79 1.34 -19.45
N TYR A 403 4.11 1.41 -19.62
CA TYR A 403 4.95 2.27 -18.80
C TYR A 403 4.95 3.70 -19.37
N TRP A 404 4.64 4.66 -18.50
CA TRP A 404 4.65 6.09 -18.80
C TRP A 404 5.97 6.51 -19.47
N ARG A 405 5.86 7.13 -20.65
CA ARG A 405 6.98 7.60 -21.48
C ARG A 405 8.06 6.55 -21.78
N ASN A 406 7.73 5.25 -21.69
CA ASN A 406 8.70 4.15 -21.85
C ASN A 406 8.10 2.98 -22.64
N GLU A 407 7.88 3.23 -23.93
CA GLU A 407 7.36 2.24 -24.90
C GLU A 407 8.27 1.02 -25.01
N ALA A 408 9.60 1.20 -24.98
CA ALA A 408 10.56 0.09 -25.02
C ALA A 408 10.35 -0.89 -23.84
N ALA A 409 10.29 -0.38 -22.61
CA ALA A 409 9.97 -1.19 -21.44
C ALA A 409 8.57 -1.81 -21.48
N THR A 410 7.65 -1.20 -22.23
CA THR A 410 6.29 -1.72 -22.42
C THR A 410 6.33 -2.91 -23.36
N HIS A 411 7.01 -2.81 -24.50
CA HIS A 411 7.22 -3.94 -25.42
C HIS A 411 8.00 -5.09 -24.76
N GLU A 412 9.02 -4.80 -23.93
CA GLU A 412 9.74 -5.81 -23.12
C GLU A 412 8.82 -6.65 -22.21
N LYS A 413 7.66 -6.10 -21.81
CA LYS A 413 6.68 -6.80 -20.96
C LYS A 413 5.76 -7.76 -21.73
N PHE A 414 5.81 -7.84 -23.06
CA PHE A 414 4.95 -8.72 -23.85
C PHE A 414 5.73 -9.77 -24.66
N ARG A 415 5.15 -10.97 -24.79
CA ARG A 415 5.60 -12.06 -25.67
C ARG A 415 4.41 -12.61 -26.44
N GLY A 416 4.36 -12.33 -27.75
CA GLY A 416 3.19 -12.64 -28.56
C GLY A 416 1.93 -11.95 -28.01
N ARG A 417 0.92 -12.73 -27.63
CA ARG A 417 -0.33 -12.25 -27.03
C ARG A 417 -0.32 -12.14 -25.50
N PHE A 418 0.80 -12.41 -24.83
CA PHE A 418 0.87 -12.53 -23.37
C PHE A 418 1.68 -11.39 -22.73
N LEU A 419 1.17 -10.82 -21.65
CA LEU A 419 1.93 -9.98 -20.71
C LEU A 419 2.70 -10.90 -19.77
N LEU A 420 4.03 -10.74 -19.74
CA LEU A 420 4.92 -11.49 -18.86
C LEU A 420 4.99 -10.83 -17.48
N THR A 421 4.80 -11.62 -16.43
CA THR A 421 5.07 -11.13 -15.07
C THR A 421 6.59 -11.03 -14.81
N GLY A 422 7.38 -11.96 -15.35
CA GLY A 422 8.79 -12.15 -14.97
C GLY A 422 8.96 -12.99 -13.70
N ASP A 423 7.85 -13.56 -13.20
CA ASP A 423 7.84 -14.62 -12.20
C ASP A 423 7.67 -15.97 -12.92
N LEU A 424 8.51 -16.94 -12.58
CA LEU A 424 8.42 -18.33 -13.07
C LEU A 424 7.44 -19.13 -12.20
N GLY A 425 6.72 -20.06 -12.83
CA GLY A 425 5.74 -20.89 -12.15
C GLY A 425 5.41 -22.21 -12.86
N THR A 426 4.51 -22.97 -12.24
CA THR A 426 3.86 -24.16 -12.84
C THR A 426 2.34 -24.09 -12.67
N ARG A 427 1.60 -24.80 -13.53
CA ARG A 427 0.15 -24.98 -13.47
C ARG A 427 -0.11 -26.49 -13.35
N ASP A 428 -0.86 -26.94 -12.34
CA ASP A 428 -1.25 -28.36 -12.21
C ASP A 428 -2.49 -28.72 -13.05
N GLU A 429 -2.88 -30.00 -13.07
CA GLU A 429 -3.96 -30.51 -13.94
C GLU A 429 -5.33 -29.92 -13.58
N ASP A 430 -5.57 -29.56 -12.32
CA ASP A 430 -6.76 -28.85 -11.86
C ASP A 430 -6.68 -27.33 -12.14
N GLY A 431 -5.54 -26.84 -12.63
CA GLY A 431 -5.30 -25.44 -12.94
C GLY A 431 -4.89 -24.57 -11.74
N PHE A 432 -4.40 -25.16 -10.65
CA PHE A 432 -3.75 -24.38 -9.60
C PHE A 432 -2.35 -23.96 -10.05
N ILE A 433 -2.01 -22.69 -9.80
CA ILE A 433 -0.73 -22.09 -10.18
C ILE A 433 0.19 -22.04 -8.96
N ARG A 434 1.47 -22.29 -9.19
CA ARG A 434 2.53 -22.33 -8.18
C ARG A 434 3.65 -21.38 -8.58
N PHE A 435 4.01 -20.45 -7.70
CA PHE A 435 5.19 -19.60 -7.86
C PHE A 435 6.46 -20.42 -7.60
N VAL A 436 7.48 -20.27 -8.46
CA VAL A 436 8.77 -20.97 -8.36
C VAL A 436 9.91 -20.00 -8.04
N GLY A 437 9.90 -18.78 -8.60
CA GLY A 437 10.92 -17.76 -8.37
C GLY A 437 10.85 -16.61 -9.37
N ARG A 438 11.65 -15.56 -9.17
CA ARG A 438 11.88 -14.50 -10.19
C ARG A 438 12.75 -15.06 -11.32
N GLY A 439 12.41 -14.75 -12.58
CA GLY A 439 13.25 -15.13 -13.73
C GLY A 439 14.71 -14.65 -13.58
N ASP A 440 14.87 -13.40 -13.15
CA ASP A 440 16.17 -12.74 -12.95
C ASP A 440 17.03 -13.34 -11.82
N ASP A 441 16.42 -14.01 -10.83
CA ASP A 441 17.11 -14.67 -9.72
C ASP A 441 17.38 -16.17 -9.99
N VAL A 442 16.70 -16.79 -10.96
CA VAL A 442 16.87 -18.21 -11.30
C VAL A 442 18.09 -18.42 -12.20
N ILE A 443 19.26 -18.57 -11.55
CA ILE A 443 20.50 -19.01 -12.20
C ILE A 443 20.24 -20.36 -12.89
N THR A 444 20.21 -20.37 -14.22
CA THR A 444 19.86 -21.53 -15.04
C THR A 444 20.99 -22.57 -15.08
N SER A 445 21.03 -23.42 -14.05
CA SER A 445 21.90 -24.60 -13.96
C SER A 445 21.47 -25.69 -14.96
N ARG A 446 21.78 -25.46 -16.25
CA ARG A 446 21.30 -26.25 -17.40
C ARG A 446 21.94 -27.66 -17.48
N ARG A 447 21.59 -28.56 -16.54
CA ARG A 447 21.81 -30.01 -16.61
C ARG A 447 20.65 -30.78 -15.95
N PRO A 448 20.08 -31.82 -16.59
CA PRO A 448 19.02 -32.62 -16.00
C PRO A 448 19.57 -33.70 -15.04
N ARG A 449 19.10 -33.74 -13.78
CA ARG A 449 18.94 -34.95 -12.95
C ARG A 449 18.19 -34.67 -11.63
N HIS A 450 17.65 -35.75 -11.07
CA HIS A 450 16.75 -35.86 -9.92
C HIS A 450 16.97 -34.92 -8.72
N ALA A 451 15.85 -34.51 -8.12
CA ALA A 451 15.79 -33.72 -6.90
C ALA A 451 16.26 -34.46 -5.63
N ARG A 452 16.89 -33.73 -4.69
CA ARG A 452 16.84 -34.00 -3.23
C ARG A 452 17.36 -32.82 -2.39
N ARG A 453 16.48 -32.30 -1.51
CA ARG A 453 16.72 -31.61 -0.21
C ARG A 453 17.64 -30.37 -0.11
N GLY A 454 17.05 -29.26 0.34
CA GLY A 454 17.72 -28.10 0.97
C GLY A 454 18.25 -27.06 -0.04
N TRP A 455 18.19 -25.74 0.21
CA TRP A 455 18.03 -25.00 1.47
C TRP A 455 17.14 -23.75 1.30
N LEU A 456 16.58 -23.22 2.40
CA LEU A 456 16.03 -21.87 2.44
C LEU A 456 17.12 -20.85 2.80
N HIS A 457 17.09 -19.68 2.16
CA HIS A 457 17.65 -18.44 2.71
C HIS A 457 16.56 -17.36 2.74
N PRO A 458 16.51 -16.50 3.78
CA PRO A 458 15.42 -15.54 3.95
C PRO A 458 15.54 -14.34 3.01
N PHE A 459 14.39 -13.85 2.56
CA PHE A 459 14.23 -12.58 1.84
C PHE A 459 14.90 -11.42 2.61
N ARG A 460 15.54 -10.51 1.87
CA ARG A 460 15.94 -9.19 2.38
C ARG A 460 15.21 -8.09 1.60
N GLY A 461 14.45 -7.28 2.32
CA GLY A 461 13.81 -6.08 1.78
C GLY A 461 14.81 -5.00 1.33
N PRO A 462 14.31 -3.87 0.78
CA PRO A 462 15.09 -2.94 -0.04
C PRO A 462 16.06 -2.05 0.76
N TRP A 463 17.19 -2.62 1.19
CA TRP A 463 18.34 -1.88 1.71
C TRP A 463 19.64 -2.45 1.12
N ARG A 464 20.17 -1.79 0.07
CA ARG A 464 21.53 -2.00 -0.42
C ARG A 464 22.35 -0.72 -0.31
N ARG A 465 23.21 -0.64 0.70
CA ARG A 465 24.49 0.07 0.53
C ARG A 465 25.35 -0.75 -0.43
N ARG A 466 26.20 -0.08 -1.21
CA ARG A 466 27.21 -0.72 -2.05
C ARG A 466 28.48 -0.91 -1.22
N ASP A 467 28.97 -2.14 -1.14
CA ASP A 467 30.33 -2.46 -0.72
C ASP A 467 30.92 -3.50 -1.68
N TYR A 468 32.24 -3.49 -1.85
CA TYR A 468 32.94 -4.10 -2.99
C TYR A 468 34.00 -5.09 -2.49
N GLU A 469 33.63 -6.35 -2.29
CA GLU A 469 34.53 -7.36 -1.73
C GLU A 469 35.35 -8.12 -2.79
N ARG A 470 36.68 -8.06 -2.64
CA ARG A 470 37.61 -8.98 -3.31
C ARG A 470 37.73 -10.27 -2.50
N ARG A 471 37.67 -11.42 -3.18
CA ARG A 471 37.82 -12.74 -2.53
C ARG A 471 39.24 -12.95 -1.99
N LEU A 472 39.33 -13.54 -0.80
CA LEU A 472 40.48 -14.30 -0.29
C LEU A 472 39.96 -15.63 0.30
N PRO A 473 40.76 -16.71 0.32
CA PRO A 473 40.26 -18.08 0.53
C PRO A 473 40.08 -18.49 2.01
N ASP A 474 39.24 -19.52 2.21
CA ASP A 474 38.79 -20.01 3.50
C ASP A 474 39.86 -20.57 4.45
N ARG A 475 39.61 -20.43 5.76
CA ARG A 475 40.05 -21.38 6.80
C ARG A 475 38.93 -21.58 7.85
N PRO A 476 38.66 -22.80 8.30
CA PRO A 476 37.55 -23.08 9.22
C PRO A 476 37.93 -22.90 10.70
N GLY A 477 36.96 -22.46 11.51
CA GLY A 477 36.98 -22.63 12.97
C GLY A 477 36.81 -21.35 13.81
N VAL A 478 36.19 -21.55 14.98
CA VAL A 478 35.91 -20.60 16.08
C VAL A 478 34.63 -19.75 15.96
N ASP A 479 33.78 -19.94 16.97
CA ASP A 479 32.50 -19.26 17.24
C ASP A 479 32.67 -17.76 17.55
N ARG A 480 31.66 -16.94 17.23
CA ARG A 480 31.62 -15.50 17.56
C ARG A 480 30.22 -15.03 17.96
N ARG A 481 30.04 -14.83 19.26
CA ARG A 481 29.03 -13.92 19.82
C ARG A 481 29.32 -12.50 19.33
N PHE A 482 28.31 -11.79 18.83
CA PHE A 482 28.43 -10.37 18.52
C PHE A 482 28.12 -9.51 19.75
N ALA A 483 29.10 -8.69 20.14
CA ALA A 483 28.90 -7.52 20.99
C ALA A 483 29.36 -6.29 20.20
N ALA A 484 28.49 -5.29 20.07
CA ALA A 484 28.81 -4.04 19.40
C ALA A 484 29.21 -2.98 20.43
N ALA A 485 30.42 -2.42 20.29
CA ALA A 485 30.89 -1.30 21.09
C ALA A 485 31.03 -0.05 20.19
N SER A 486 30.43 1.06 20.63
CA SER A 486 30.45 2.32 19.88
C SER A 486 31.78 3.04 20.03
N SER A 487 32.30 3.61 18.94
CA SER A 487 33.36 4.63 18.99
C SER A 487 33.10 5.70 17.94
N CYS A 488 33.18 6.98 18.34
CA CYS A 488 33.03 8.12 17.45
C CYS A 488 34.40 8.45 16.83
N GLY A 489 34.44 8.63 15.50
CA GLY A 489 35.58 9.19 14.80
C GLY A 489 35.23 10.60 14.29
N VAL A 490 36.10 11.58 14.57
CA VAL A 490 36.02 12.95 14.05
C VAL A 490 37.13 13.15 13.01
N ASP A 491 36.87 13.94 11.98
CA ASP A 491 37.77 14.10 10.83
C ASP A 491 39.18 14.60 11.17
N GLY A 492 40.18 13.94 10.57
CA GLY A 492 41.60 14.26 10.70
C GLY A 492 42.17 15.02 9.49
N GLY A 493 41.74 16.27 9.30
CA GLY A 493 42.30 17.15 8.26
C GLY A 493 43.78 17.48 8.49
N ARG A 494 44.62 17.36 7.46
CA ARG A 494 46.03 17.80 7.49
C ARG A 494 46.14 19.25 7.00
N ASP A 495 46.76 20.12 7.78
CA ASP A 495 47.62 21.17 7.22
C ASP A 495 48.80 21.52 8.15
N ARG A 496 49.62 22.49 7.75
CA ARG A 496 51.04 22.59 8.09
C ARG A 496 51.36 23.66 9.15
N ARG A 497 52.48 23.37 9.84
CA ARG A 497 53.33 24.24 10.67
C ARG A 497 53.16 25.76 10.45
N THR A 498 52.92 26.52 11.52
CA THR A 498 53.92 27.38 12.22
C THR A 498 53.23 28.29 13.25
N GLY A 499 54.01 28.94 14.14
CA GLY A 499 53.51 29.99 15.04
C GLY A 499 53.50 29.60 16.52
N SER A 500 54.48 30.09 17.28
CA SER A 500 54.60 29.87 18.74
C SER A 500 54.41 31.16 19.53
N ARG A 501 53.55 31.14 20.57
CA ARG A 501 53.59 31.90 21.85
C ARG A 501 52.21 31.85 22.53
N ALA A 502 52.02 32.15 23.82
CA ALA A 502 52.69 31.72 25.06
C ALA A 502 52.14 32.59 26.23
N TYR A 503 51.83 31.98 27.39
CA TYR A 503 51.57 32.66 28.68
C TYR A 503 50.29 33.56 28.78
N ARG A 504 49.82 34.03 29.95
CA ARG A 504 49.42 33.40 31.26
C ARG A 504 48.71 34.49 32.13
N ASP A 505 48.13 34.10 33.28
CA ASP A 505 47.60 34.95 34.38
C ASP A 505 46.33 35.78 34.05
N ARG A 506 45.39 36.15 34.96
CA ARG A 506 45.05 35.85 36.40
C ARG A 506 43.55 36.26 36.64
N ASP A 507 42.85 36.06 37.77
CA ASP A 507 43.15 35.47 39.10
C ASP A 507 42.12 34.35 39.47
N GLY A 508 41.22 34.27 40.49
CA GLY A 508 40.84 35.05 41.70
C GLY A 508 39.33 35.39 41.74
N VAL A 509 38.53 35.31 42.83
CA VAL A 509 38.68 34.84 44.24
C VAL A 509 37.38 34.05 44.66
N ARG A 510 37.27 33.55 45.91
CA ARG A 510 36.34 32.50 46.40
C ARG A 510 35.04 32.99 47.10
N GLY A 511 34.03 32.11 47.18
CA GLY A 511 32.84 32.16 48.09
C GLY A 511 31.59 31.58 47.40
N ALA A 512 30.92 30.49 47.81
CA ALA A 512 30.20 30.19 49.07
C ALA A 512 28.94 31.08 49.27
N GLU A 513 27.71 30.58 49.52
CA GLU A 513 27.18 29.20 49.54
C GLU A 513 25.62 29.20 49.41
N ALA A 514 24.98 28.02 49.38
CA ALA A 514 23.52 27.77 49.33
C ALA A 514 22.77 28.16 48.02
N GLY A 515 21.72 27.42 47.59
CA GLY A 515 21.18 26.20 48.19
C GLY A 515 19.99 25.56 47.43
N PHE A 516 19.15 24.85 48.18
CA PHE A 516 17.90 24.16 47.79
C PHE A 516 17.97 22.83 46.99
N ARG A 517 17.75 21.72 47.72
CA ARG A 517 17.25 20.44 47.20
C ARG A 517 16.12 19.91 48.10
N ARG A 518 14.98 19.59 47.49
CA ARG A 518 14.00 18.52 47.83
C ARG A 518 13.33 18.48 49.22
N ARG A 519 11.99 18.46 49.19
CA ARG A 519 11.06 17.57 49.95
C ARG A 519 9.60 17.83 49.49
N CYS A 520 8.58 17.03 49.79
CA CYS A 520 8.38 15.58 49.61
C CYS A 520 6.87 15.23 49.77
N SER A 521 6.44 14.17 49.08
CA SER A 521 5.21 13.35 49.24
C SER A 521 4.34 13.44 50.52
N ALA A 522 3.04 13.71 50.30
CA ALA A 522 1.83 12.93 50.66
C ALA A 522 1.63 12.24 52.06
N ARG A 523 0.43 12.50 52.63
CA ARG A 523 -0.46 11.61 53.45
C ARG A 523 -1.93 12.03 53.13
N ALA A 524 -3.00 11.22 53.07
CA ALA A 524 -3.48 10.05 53.84
C ALA A 524 -4.01 10.40 55.26
N ARG A 525 -5.17 9.93 55.75
CA ARG A 525 -6.24 9.06 55.19
C ARG A 525 -7.55 9.19 56.02
N ASP A 526 -8.65 8.67 55.49
CA ASP A 526 -9.89 8.09 56.08
C ASP A 526 -10.41 8.50 57.49
N SER A 527 -11.76 8.64 57.58
CA SER A 527 -12.57 8.31 58.76
C SER A 527 -13.85 7.58 58.31
N ALA A 528 -14.37 6.62 59.10
CA ALA A 528 -15.41 5.69 58.62
C ALA A 528 -16.37 5.12 59.70
N ALA A 529 -17.66 5.06 59.37
CA ALA A 529 -18.75 4.27 59.96
C ALA A 529 -19.88 4.22 58.89
N ARG A 530 -20.53 3.10 58.54
CA ARG A 530 -21.53 2.30 59.31
C ARG A 530 -22.77 3.12 59.69
N GLN A 531 -24.02 2.68 59.48
CA GLN A 531 -24.52 1.37 59.03
C GLN A 531 -25.97 1.42 58.48
N ASP A 532 -26.49 0.26 58.07
CA ASP A 532 -27.90 -0.15 57.94
C ASP A 532 -28.84 0.45 56.85
N ALA A 533 -29.39 -0.46 56.05
CA ALA A 533 -30.78 -0.45 55.57
C ALA A 533 -31.48 -1.65 56.28
N PRO A 534 -32.83 -1.69 56.44
CA PRO A 534 -33.67 -2.24 55.36
C PRO A 534 -35.19 -1.87 55.38
N ARG A 535 -35.96 -2.53 54.48
CA ARG A 535 -37.44 -2.71 54.42
C ARG A 535 -38.23 -1.51 53.88
N ARG A 536 -39.03 -1.62 52.79
CA ARG A 536 -40.04 -2.61 52.33
C ARG A 536 -41.45 -2.38 52.89
N ALA A 537 -42.40 -2.18 51.98
CA ALA A 537 -43.42 -3.21 51.75
C ALA A 537 -42.95 -4.01 50.52
#